data_AF-A0A2S6MLR3-F1
#
_entry.id   AF-A0A2S6MLR3-F1
#
_cell.length_a   1.000
_cell.length_b   1.000
_cell.length_c   1.000
_cell.angle_alpha   90.00
_cell.angle_beta   90.00
_cell.angle_gamma   90.00
#
_symmetry.space_group_name_H-M   'P 1'
#
loop_
_entity.id
_entity.type
_entity.pdbx_description
1 polymer ?
#
loop_
_entity_poly.entity_id
_entity_poly.type
_entity_poly.pdbx_seq_one_letter_code
_entity_poly.pdbx_strand_id
1 'polypeptide(L)'
;MSRAPKPLHLTTTQARQIWLDAQRLDERAPFGEGAQAVADAVAHLGYVQIDTINVIERCHHHILFSRIPSYRRADLRHAQSVDRSV
;
A
#
# COMPACT_ATOMS: atom_id res chain seq x y z
N MET A 1 36.93 17.59 -0.02
CA MET A 1 35.60 17.83 -0.62
C MET A 1 35.14 16.52 -1.25
N SER A 2 34.07 15.90 -0.74
CA SER A 2 33.61 14.61 -1.26
C SER A 2 32.90 14.82 -2.61
N ARG A 3 33.33 14.11 -3.65
CA ARG A 3 32.77 14.25 -4.99
C ARG A 3 31.36 13.65 -4.98
N ALA A 4 30.35 14.43 -5.36
CA ALA A 4 29.00 13.91 -5.50
C ALA A 4 29.00 12.72 -6.47
N PRO A 5 28.29 11.62 -6.15
CA PRO A 5 28.24 10.45 -7.03
C PRO A 5 27.62 10.81 -8.38
N LYS A 6 28.09 10.17 -9.45
CA LYS A 6 27.54 10.34 -10.79
C LYS A 6 26.07 9.87 -10.80
N PRO A 7 25.13 10.62 -11.36
CA PRO A 7 23.73 10.22 -11.40
C PRO A 7 23.56 8.91 -12.18
N LEU A 8 22.78 7.99 -11.61
CA LEU A 8 22.35 6.75 -12.27
C LEU A 8 21.24 7.07 -13.26
N HIS A 9 21.43 6.71 -14.53
CA HIS A 9 20.39 6.85 -15.55
C HIS A 9 19.47 5.63 -15.51
N LEU A 10 18.17 5.87 -15.30
CA LEU A 10 17.13 4.87 -15.38
C LEU A 10 16.34 5.04 -16.68
N THR A 11 16.11 3.95 -17.39
CA THR A 11 15.09 3.93 -18.47
C THR A 11 13.70 4.04 -17.85
N THR A 12 12.71 4.47 -18.65
CA THR A 12 11.31 4.53 -18.22
C THR A 12 10.79 3.18 -17.73
N THR A 13 11.24 2.07 -18.34
CA THR A 13 10.87 0.71 -17.91
C THR A 13 11.43 0.39 -16.53
N GLN A 14 12.71 0.69 -16.28
CA GLN A 14 13.32 0.48 -14.96
C GLN A 14 12.66 1.33 -13.89
N ALA A 15 12.42 2.61 -14.18
CA ALA A 15 11.74 3.52 -13.26
C ALA A 15 10.33 3.02 -12.90
N ARG A 16 9.57 2.50 -13.89
CA ARG A 16 8.25 1.90 -13.66
C ARG A 16 8.33 0.66 -12.79
N GLN A 17 9.30 -0.24 -13.03
CA GLN A 17 9.47 -1.46 -12.24
C GLN A 17 9.78 -1.12 -10.78
N ILE A 18 10.73 -0.20 -10.54
CA ILE A 18 11.06 0.29 -9.20
C ILE A 18 9.83 0.88 -8.52
N TRP A 19 9.02 1.64 -9.24
CA TRP A 19 7.82 2.24 -8.68
C TRP A 19 6.74 1.20 -8.33
N LEU A 20 6.52 0.20 -9.19
CA LEU A 20 5.54 -0.86 -8.93
C LEU A 20 5.94 -1.73 -7.73
N ASP A 21 7.22 -2.08 -7.62
CA ASP A 21 7.80 -2.81 -6.49
C ASP A 21 7.67 -1.99 -5.19
N ALA A 22 8.06 -0.71 -5.21
CA ALA A 22 7.91 0.17 -4.05
C ALA A 22 6.46 0.31 -3.59
N GLN A 23 5.49 0.17 -4.50
CA GLN A 23 4.06 0.21 -4.20
C GLN A 23 3.47 -1.16 -3.83
N ARG A 24 4.25 -2.24 -3.91
CA ARG A 24 3.84 -3.63 -3.70
C ARG A 24 2.69 -4.06 -4.61
N LEU A 25 2.80 -3.71 -5.90
CA LEU A 25 1.81 -4.01 -6.94
C LEU A 25 2.27 -5.10 -7.93
N ASP A 26 3.45 -5.65 -7.70
CA ASP A 26 4.13 -6.64 -8.52
C ASP A 26 4.07 -8.07 -7.92
N GLU A 27 3.71 -8.20 -6.65
CA GLU A 27 3.51 -9.46 -5.94
C GLU A 27 2.06 -9.65 -5.47
N ARG A 28 1.60 -10.90 -5.39
CA ARG A 28 0.28 -11.23 -4.86
C ARG A 28 0.33 -11.43 -3.35
N ALA A 29 -0.55 -10.74 -2.62
CA ALA A 29 -0.65 -10.81 -1.16
C ALA A 29 0.65 -10.47 -0.38
N PRO A 30 1.37 -9.37 -0.73
CA PRO A 30 2.66 -9.00 -0.11
C PRO A 30 2.62 -8.75 1.41
N PHE A 31 1.43 -8.60 1.99
CA PHE A 31 1.23 -8.35 3.44
C PHE A 31 0.47 -9.48 4.14
N GLY A 32 0.19 -10.59 3.44
CA GLY A 32 -0.64 -11.67 3.98
C GLY A 32 -2.13 -11.33 4.00
N GLU A 33 -2.82 -11.71 5.07
CA GLU A 33 -4.28 -11.63 5.18
C GLU A 33 -4.76 -11.08 6.54
N GLY A 34 -6.02 -10.63 6.60
CA GLY A 34 -6.70 -10.19 7.83
C GLY A 34 -6.32 -8.77 8.28
N ALA A 35 -6.70 -8.42 9.52
CA ALA A 35 -6.54 -7.07 10.07
C ALA A 35 -5.06 -6.64 10.19
N GLN A 36 -4.17 -7.56 10.56
CA GLN A 36 -2.74 -7.26 10.64
C GLN A 36 -2.15 -6.85 9.28
N ALA A 37 -2.56 -7.53 8.20
CA ALA A 37 -2.12 -7.19 6.85
C ALA A 37 -2.51 -5.75 6.45
N VAL A 38 -3.62 -5.22 6.98
CA VAL A 38 -4.01 -3.82 6.78
C VAL A 38 -3.02 -2.88 7.45
N ALA A 39 -2.60 -3.18 8.69
CA ALA A 39 -1.61 -2.37 9.41
C ALA A 39 -0.26 -2.37 8.69
N ASP A 40 0.19 -3.54 8.24
CA ASP A 40 1.46 -3.70 7.52
C ASP A 40 1.43 -2.94 6.18
N ALA A 41 0.30 -3.01 5.45
CA ALA A 41 0.11 -2.28 4.22
C ALA A 41 0.10 -0.75 4.43
N VAL A 42 -0.60 -0.26 5.45
CA VAL A 42 -0.63 1.19 5.77
C VAL A 42 0.75 1.68 6.19
N ALA A 43 1.47 0.91 7.01
CA ALA A 43 2.83 1.24 7.44
C ALA A 43 3.79 1.31 6.24
N HIS A 44 3.72 0.34 5.32
CA HIS A 44 4.54 0.33 4.10
C HIS A 44 4.22 1.51 3.17
N LEU A 45 2.95 1.83 2.98
CA LEU A 45 2.52 2.94 2.13
C LEU A 45 2.72 4.32 2.79
N GLY A 46 3.02 4.35 4.09
CA GLY A 46 3.13 5.55 4.91
C GLY A 46 1.78 6.13 5.35
N TYR A 47 0.74 6.01 4.51
CA TYR A 47 -0.65 6.29 4.87
C TYR A 47 -1.61 5.70 3.82
N VAL A 48 -2.88 5.54 4.21
CA VAL A 48 -4.00 5.33 3.28
C VAL A 48 -5.11 6.31 3.64
N GLN A 49 -5.48 7.20 2.73
CA GLN A 49 -6.51 8.19 2.98
C GLN A 49 -7.90 7.57 2.93
N ILE A 50 -8.71 7.82 3.96
CA ILE A 50 -10.12 7.42 3.97
C ILE A 50 -10.95 8.44 3.18
N ASP A 51 -11.43 8.02 2.02
CA ASP A 51 -12.31 8.84 1.18
C ASP A 51 -13.73 8.93 1.76
N THR A 52 -14.31 10.12 1.65
CA THR A 52 -15.66 10.45 2.15
C THR A 52 -16.75 10.33 1.07
N ILE A 53 -16.38 10.17 -0.20
CA ILE A 53 -17.33 10.03 -1.33
C ILE A 53 -17.86 8.58 -1.36
N ASN A 54 -19.18 8.41 -1.41
CA ASN A 54 -19.86 7.11 -1.32
C ASN A 54 -20.57 6.65 -2.61
N VAL A 55 -20.43 7.39 -3.71
CA VAL A 55 -21.12 7.11 -4.98
C VAL A 55 -20.55 5.89 -5.70
N ILE A 56 -19.29 5.55 -5.41
CA ILE A 56 -18.58 4.33 -5.84
C ILE A 56 -17.92 3.68 -4.62
N GLU A 57 -17.45 2.43 -4.77
CA GLU A 57 -16.62 1.80 -3.72
C GLU A 57 -15.43 2.71 -3.40
N ARG A 58 -15.20 2.93 -2.11
CA ARG A 58 -14.27 3.96 -1.65
C ARG A 58 -12.83 3.58 -2.02
N CYS A 59 -12.03 4.52 -2.50
CA CYS A 59 -10.71 4.22 -3.07
C CYS A 59 -9.77 3.52 -2.08
N HIS A 60 -9.82 3.84 -0.78
CA HIS A 60 -9.08 3.10 0.24
C HIS A 60 -9.37 1.59 0.28
N HIS A 61 -10.60 1.15 -0.02
CA HIS A 61 -10.89 -0.28 -0.12
C HIS A 61 -10.22 -0.91 -1.35
N HIS A 62 -10.13 -0.19 -2.47
CA HIS A 62 -9.39 -0.67 -3.65
C HIS A 62 -7.88 -0.73 -3.39
N ILE A 63 -7.32 0.28 -2.71
CA ILE A 63 -5.90 0.31 -2.32
C ILE A 63 -5.56 -0.91 -1.47
N LEU A 64 -6.39 -1.25 -0.49
CA LEU A 64 -6.18 -2.43 0.37
C LEU A 64 -6.43 -3.73 -0.40
N PHE A 65 -7.51 -3.85 -1.16
CA PHE A 65 -7.85 -5.06 -1.90
C PHE A 65 -6.79 -5.44 -2.96
N SER A 66 -6.23 -4.46 -3.65
CA SER A 66 -5.15 -4.69 -4.63
C SER A 66 -3.89 -5.34 -4.03
N ARG A 67 -3.67 -5.21 -2.72
CA ARG A 67 -2.51 -5.74 -1.98
C ARG A 67 -2.85 -6.88 -1.04
N ILE A 68 -4.12 -6.99 -0.63
CA ILE A 68 -4.64 -8.00 0.29
C ILE A 68 -5.86 -8.62 -0.40
N PRO A 69 -5.69 -9.67 -1.23
CA PRO A 69 -6.77 -10.21 -2.05
C PRO A 69 -7.97 -10.74 -1.25
N SER A 70 -7.75 -11.17 0.00
CA SER A 70 -8.80 -11.62 0.92
C SER A 70 -9.39 -10.51 1.79
N TYR A 71 -9.01 -9.25 1.53
CA TYR A 71 -9.43 -8.08 2.30
C TYR A 71 -10.94 -7.99 2.45
N ARG A 72 -11.38 -7.79 3.69
CA ARG A 72 -12.77 -7.49 4.04
C ARG A 72 -12.81 -6.13 4.72
N ARG A 73 -13.90 -5.39 4.54
CA ARG A 73 -14.09 -4.10 5.23
C ARG A 73 -14.02 -4.23 6.76
N ALA A 74 -14.38 -5.41 7.29
CA ALA A 74 -14.26 -5.72 8.72
C ALA A 74 -12.80 -5.70 9.21
N ASP A 75 -11.83 -6.01 8.35
CA ASP A 75 -10.41 -6.03 8.70
C ASP A 75 -9.90 -4.62 8.99
N LEU A 76 -10.24 -3.65 8.12
CA LEU A 76 -9.92 -2.24 8.37
C LEU A 76 -10.65 -1.71 9.61
N ARG A 77 -11.92 -2.07 9.80
CA ARG A 77 -12.67 -1.67 11.01
C ARG A 77 -12.01 -2.23 12.28
N HIS A 78 -11.55 -3.48 12.24
CA HIS A 78 -10.87 -4.13 13.36
C HIS A 78 -9.55 -3.40 13.68
N ALA A 79 -8.73 -3.17 12.65
CA ALA A 79 -7.46 -2.46 12.78
C ALA A 79 -7.62 -1.05 13.38
N GLN A 80 -8.67 -0.32 13.01
CA GLN A 80 -8.94 1.03 13.54
C GLN A 80 -9.55 1.04 14.95
N SER A 81 -10.52 0.14 15.20
CA SER A 81 -11.39 0.26 16.39
C SER A 81 -10.97 -0.65 17.54
N VAL A 82 -10.56 -1.89 17.23
CA VAL A 82 -10.21 -2.91 18.21
C VAL A 82 -8.73 -2.83 18.51
N ASP A 83 -7.90 -2.99 17.47
CA ASP A 83 -6.44 -3.03 17.63
C ASP A 83 -5.84 -1.62 17.76
N ARG A 84 -6.51 -0.61 17.17
CA ARG A 84 -6.01 0.78 17.05
C ARG A 84 -4.59 0.82 16.49
N SER A 85 -4.33 -0.05 15.53
CA SER A 85 -3.03 -0.22 14.89
C SER A 85 -2.84 0.71 13.69
N VAL A 86 -3.91 1.34 13.20
CA VAL A 86 -3.94 2.33 12.11
C VAL A 86 -4.99 3.42 12.35
#